data_AF-A0A9W7AU34-F1
#
_entry.id   AF-A0A9W7AU34-F1
#
_cell.length_a   1.000
_cell.length_b   1.000
_cell.length_c   1.000
_cell.angle_alpha   90.00
_cell.angle_beta   90.00
_cell.angle_gamma   90.00
#
_symmetry.space_group_name_H-M   'P 1'
#
loop_
_entity.id
_entity.type
_entity.pdbx_description
1 polymer ?
#
loop_
_entity_poly.entity_id
_entity_poly.type
_entity_poly.pdbx_seq_one_letter_code
_entity_poly.pdbx_strand_id
1 'polypeptide(L)'
;LHALPPSSPATLALSSLLTFTRTLSDRQSAFANQLRSNLALTLPKHAKWPANRFLGAGRFYEKELSVAVQMASADENFNDGILPSPLRIRLGELIGATCRYHLRRLFNPVPPSYTTPSKKHPAPDNSACRSKIHEIVAMEAPNGRDSAAADGSISSVLNSALSHVYEARRAQGTIEDSRKREPSDLNSSTLLPPTNPDASFCVSAVSQRGAENGPLSDDDLEDVLSDIELAHVALAGAKAAQFICNLMKWPGVVGAVSDSGGWACIENVACLINEVDLEEVIPDEAHFLLLSDVAALMKELNSDLPAAIKSEAAATRCLNDLWRKFKCGKQSAASLRRNPNLGVIRTILVEGNTKFIYPTLAVPEDSEDEEEEE
;
A
#
# COMPACT_ATOMS: atom_id res chain seq x y z
N LEU A 1 -23.28 -0.83 7.85
CA LEU A 1 -23.41 0.16 6.76
C LEU A 1 -23.14 -0.46 5.38
N HIS A 2 -22.32 -1.51 5.28
CA HIS A 2 -21.92 -2.13 3.99
C HIS A 2 -22.59 -3.45 3.57
N ALA A 3 -23.55 -3.99 4.34
CA ALA A 3 -24.26 -5.22 3.99
C ALA A 3 -25.77 -5.03 3.76
N LEU A 4 -26.24 -3.79 3.67
CA LEU A 4 -27.66 -3.53 3.69
C LEU A 4 -28.14 -3.11 2.30
N PRO A 5 -29.00 -3.90 1.63
CA PRO A 5 -29.80 -3.40 0.51
C PRO A 5 -30.59 -2.16 0.98
N PRO A 6 -31.19 -1.37 0.07
CA PRO A 6 -32.06 -0.24 0.43
C PRO A 6 -33.22 -0.77 1.28
N SER A 7 -32.97 -0.83 2.56
CA SER A 7 -33.83 -1.36 3.59
C SER A 7 -33.79 -0.31 4.68
N SER A 8 -34.98 -0.07 5.24
CA SER A 8 -35.23 0.80 6.39
C SER A 8 -34.07 0.89 7.42
N PRO A 9 -33.33 -0.18 7.79
CA PRO A 9 -32.26 -0.10 8.79
C PRO A 9 -31.04 0.77 8.45
N ALA A 10 -30.58 0.81 7.20
CA ALA A 10 -29.37 1.57 6.83
C ALA A 10 -29.63 3.09 6.85
N THR A 11 -30.77 3.48 6.28
CA THR A 11 -31.27 4.85 6.31
C THR A 11 -31.55 5.30 7.74
N LEU A 12 -32.10 4.42 8.58
CA LEU A 12 -32.29 4.68 10.01
C LEU A 12 -30.95 4.86 10.75
N ALA A 13 -29.94 4.05 10.44
CA ALA A 13 -28.61 4.17 11.05
C ALA A 13 -27.92 5.49 10.65
N LEU A 14 -27.94 5.85 9.35
CA LEU A 14 -27.42 7.13 8.86
C LEU A 14 -28.17 8.32 9.46
N SER A 15 -29.49 8.25 9.55
CA SER A 15 -30.32 9.29 10.16
C SER A 15 -30.02 9.43 11.66
N SER A 16 -29.81 8.31 12.36
CA SER A 16 -29.43 8.30 13.78
C SER A 16 -28.04 8.90 14.01
N LEU A 17 -27.07 8.53 13.17
CA LEU A 17 -25.71 9.11 13.17
C LEU A 17 -25.72 10.61 12.87
N LEU A 18 -26.51 11.04 11.88
CA LEU A 18 -26.68 12.45 11.56
C LEU A 18 -27.33 13.22 12.73
N THR A 19 -28.32 12.61 13.38
CA THR A 19 -28.98 13.21 14.56
C THR A 19 -28.01 13.33 15.74
N PHE A 20 -27.20 12.30 15.97
CA PHE A 20 -26.15 12.32 16.99
C PHE A 20 -25.09 13.40 16.72
N THR A 21 -24.59 13.50 15.49
CA THR A 21 -23.58 14.50 15.11
C THR A 21 -24.12 15.93 15.16
N ARG A 22 -25.37 16.16 14.73
CA ARG A 22 -26.10 17.43 14.96
C ARG A 22 -26.21 17.79 16.42
N THR A 23 -26.52 16.80 17.26
CA THR A 23 -26.58 17.01 18.70
C THR A 23 -25.20 17.38 19.25
N LEU A 24 -24.13 16.74 18.79
CA LEU A 24 -22.75 17.10 19.17
C LEU A 24 -22.27 18.44 18.61
N SER A 25 -22.85 18.93 17.51
CA SER A 25 -22.47 20.21 16.88
C SER A 25 -23.21 21.40 17.47
N ASP A 26 -24.32 21.16 18.18
CA ASP A 26 -25.11 22.20 18.84
C ASP A 26 -24.35 22.78 20.04
N ARG A 27 -23.92 24.04 19.89
CA ARG A 27 -23.17 24.78 20.91
C ARG A 27 -24.07 25.24 22.07
N GLN A 28 -25.36 25.47 21.80
CA GLN A 28 -26.29 26.08 22.74
C GLN A 28 -27.04 25.03 23.58
N SER A 29 -27.14 23.79 23.10
CA SER A 29 -27.80 22.71 23.84
C SER A 29 -27.04 22.30 25.11
N ALA A 30 -27.74 22.36 26.25
CA ALA A 30 -27.25 21.86 27.53
C ALA A 30 -26.99 20.35 27.48
N PHE A 31 -27.87 19.59 26.81
CA PHE A 31 -27.69 18.15 26.59
C PHE A 31 -26.43 17.86 25.76
N ALA A 32 -26.18 18.64 24.69
CA ALA A 32 -24.97 18.52 23.89
C ALA A 32 -23.69 18.76 24.70
N ASN A 33 -23.70 19.77 25.58
CA ASN A 33 -22.58 20.05 26.48
C ASN A 33 -22.30 18.89 27.45
N GLN A 34 -23.37 18.30 28.01
CA GLN A 34 -23.26 17.13 28.89
C GLN A 34 -22.73 15.91 28.13
N LEU A 35 -23.26 15.64 26.93
CA LEU A 35 -22.83 14.54 26.07
C LEU A 35 -21.35 14.65 25.70
N ARG A 36 -20.90 15.83 25.25
CA ARG A 36 -19.48 16.09 24.94
C ARG A 36 -18.57 15.89 26.16
N SER A 37 -19.02 16.30 27.34
CA SER A 37 -18.27 16.10 28.59
C SER A 37 -18.17 14.62 28.95
N ASN A 38 -19.27 13.86 28.80
CA ASN A 38 -19.28 12.43 29.04
C ASN A 38 -18.36 11.67 28.07
N LEU A 39 -18.37 12.04 26.78
CA LEU A 39 -17.46 11.46 25.78
C LEU A 39 -15.98 11.77 26.08
N ALA A 40 -15.68 12.97 26.57
CA ALA A 40 -14.32 13.30 27.00
C ALA A 40 -13.84 12.43 28.17
N LEU A 41 -14.77 11.99 29.03
CA LEU A 41 -14.45 11.12 30.17
C LEU A 41 -14.22 9.65 29.77
N THR A 42 -14.80 9.18 28.66
CA THR A 42 -14.60 7.82 28.17
C THR A 42 -13.31 7.64 27.38
N LEU A 43 -12.65 8.74 26.98
CA LEU A 43 -11.37 8.67 26.29
C LEU A 43 -10.26 8.14 27.21
N PRO A 44 -9.32 7.34 26.68
CA PRO A 44 -8.14 6.89 27.42
C PRO A 44 -7.40 8.05 28.07
N LYS A 45 -6.82 7.86 29.27
CA LYS A 45 -6.16 8.93 30.03
C LYS A 45 -5.15 9.75 29.21
N HIS A 46 -4.38 9.08 28.34
CA HIS A 46 -3.38 9.69 27.46
C HIS A 46 -3.98 10.38 26.22
N ALA A 47 -5.24 10.14 25.91
CA ALA A 47 -5.96 10.69 24.77
C ALA A 47 -7.12 11.62 25.18
N LYS A 48 -7.19 12.03 26.45
CA LYS A 48 -8.26 12.90 26.95
C LYS A 48 -8.33 14.21 26.16
N TRP A 49 -9.35 14.33 25.33
CA TRP A 49 -9.63 15.56 24.61
C TRP A 49 -10.48 16.50 25.45
N PRO A 50 -10.25 17.82 25.37
CA PRO A 50 -11.20 18.78 25.89
C PRO A 50 -12.57 18.57 25.23
N ALA A 51 -13.64 18.64 26.01
CA ALA A 51 -15.03 18.47 25.51
C ALA A 51 -15.33 19.36 24.29
N ASN A 52 -14.73 20.56 24.24
CA ASN A 52 -14.87 21.49 23.11
C ASN A 52 -14.32 20.98 21.78
N ARG A 53 -13.38 20.01 21.76
CA ARG A 53 -12.92 19.40 20.50
C ARG A 53 -14.00 18.58 19.81
N PHE A 54 -14.91 17.98 20.58
CA PHE A 54 -16.07 17.26 20.03
C PHE A 54 -17.05 18.18 19.31
N LEU A 55 -17.10 19.49 19.65
CA LEU A 55 -17.91 20.47 18.91
C LEU A 55 -17.40 20.63 17.46
N GLY A 56 -16.08 20.77 17.30
CA GLY A 56 -15.44 20.86 15.99
C GLY A 56 -15.64 19.58 15.17
N ALA A 57 -15.40 18.42 15.80
CA ALA A 57 -15.64 17.13 15.17
C ALA A 57 -17.12 16.94 14.77
N GLY A 58 -18.07 17.27 15.65
CA GLY A 58 -19.50 17.18 15.39
C GLY A 58 -19.92 17.98 14.16
N ARG A 59 -19.47 19.23 14.03
CA ARG A 59 -19.75 20.08 12.85
C ARG A 59 -19.17 19.52 11.56
N PHE A 60 -17.94 19.02 11.63
CA PHE A 60 -17.28 18.40 10.48
C PHE A 60 -18.07 17.17 9.99
N TYR A 61 -18.37 16.24 10.91
CA TYR A 61 -19.10 15.02 10.56
C TYR A 61 -20.57 15.26 10.20
N GLU A 62 -21.23 16.28 10.77
CA GLU A 62 -22.59 16.66 10.39
C GLU A 62 -22.65 17.04 8.91
N LYS A 63 -21.69 17.83 8.42
CA LYS A 63 -21.63 18.25 7.02
C LYS A 63 -21.45 17.04 6.11
N GLU A 64 -20.50 16.16 6.43
CA GLU A 64 -20.22 14.92 5.67
C GLU A 64 -21.43 13.98 5.64
N LEU A 65 -22.04 13.71 6.81
CA LEU A 65 -23.22 12.85 6.90
C LEU A 65 -24.45 13.46 6.21
N SER A 66 -24.59 14.79 6.22
CA SER A 66 -25.68 15.45 5.49
C SER A 66 -25.54 15.26 3.99
N VAL A 67 -24.33 15.39 3.45
CA VAL A 67 -24.04 15.09 2.03
C VAL A 67 -24.35 13.64 1.72
N ALA A 68 -23.90 12.72 2.57
CA ALA A 68 -24.16 11.30 2.39
C ALA A 68 -25.63 10.92 2.39
N VAL A 69 -26.41 11.47 3.33
CA VAL A 69 -27.86 11.26 3.40
C VAL A 69 -28.53 11.86 2.17
N GLN A 70 -28.11 13.04 1.71
CA GLN A 70 -28.63 13.63 0.47
C GLN A 70 -28.34 12.75 -0.74
N MET A 71 -27.12 12.24 -0.89
CA MET A 71 -26.76 11.33 -1.99
C MET A 71 -27.55 10.03 -1.94
N ALA A 72 -27.63 9.40 -0.77
CA ALA A 72 -28.42 8.17 -0.59
C ALA A 72 -29.93 8.39 -0.80
N SER A 73 -30.42 9.63 -0.68
CA SER A 73 -31.83 9.97 -0.92
C SER A 73 -32.14 10.43 -2.35
N ALA A 74 -31.13 10.92 -3.09
CA ALA A 74 -31.30 11.53 -4.40
C ALA A 74 -30.94 10.60 -5.56
N ASP A 75 -30.19 9.53 -5.29
CA ASP A 75 -29.64 8.66 -6.32
C ASP A 75 -30.49 7.38 -6.46
N GLU A 76 -31.37 7.34 -7.46
CA GLU A 76 -32.07 6.11 -7.86
C GLU A 76 -31.08 5.01 -8.30
N ASN A 77 -29.87 5.42 -8.73
CA ASN A 77 -28.77 4.57 -9.18
C ASN A 77 -27.71 4.33 -8.08
N PHE A 78 -27.97 4.71 -6.81
CA PHE A 78 -27.09 4.34 -5.68
C PHE A 78 -26.92 2.81 -5.58
N ASN A 79 -27.86 2.06 -6.17
CA ASN A 79 -27.84 0.61 -6.28
C ASN A 79 -27.09 0.07 -7.51
N ASP A 80 -26.78 0.89 -8.51
CA ASP A 80 -26.15 0.43 -9.76
C ASP A 80 -24.65 0.14 -9.58
N GLY A 81 -24.06 0.57 -8.44
CA GLY A 81 -22.67 0.28 -8.09
C GLY A 81 -21.62 0.99 -8.96
N ILE A 82 -22.03 1.86 -9.89
CA ILE A 82 -21.14 2.47 -10.90
C ILE A 82 -20.21 3.54 -10.29
N LEU A 83 -20.65 4.26 -9.25
CA LEU A 83 -19.85 5.31 -8.60
C LEU A 83 -19.67 5.05 -7.10
N PRO A 84 -18.44 5.06 -6.57
CA PRO A 84 -18.20 4.90 -5.15
C PRO A 84 -18.79 6.07 -4.35
N SER A 85 -19.59 5.76 -3.33
CA SER A 85 -20.13 6.77 -2.40
C SER A 85 -18.99 7.57 -1.75
N PRO A 86 -19.08 8.91 -1.64
CA PRO A 86 -18.06 9.73 -0.98
C PRO A 86 -17.77 9.31 0.47
N LEU A 87 -18.76 8.74 1.18
CA LEU A 87 -18.51 8.16 2.50
C LEU A 87 -17.56 6.96 2.46
N ARG A 88 -17.66 6.09 1.45
CA ARG A 88 -16.77 4.94 1.28
C ARG A 88 -15.34 5.41 1.02
N ILE A 89 -15.19 6.40 0.14
CA ILE A 89 -13.89 7.01 -0.17
C ILE A 89 -13.28 7.58 1.11
N ARG A 90 -14.01 8.40 1.87
CA ARG A 90 -13.52 8.98 3.13
C ARG A 90 -13.24 7.94 4.21
N LEU A 91 -14.06 6.91 4.30
CA LEU A 91 -13.83 5.80 5.23
C LEU A 91 -12.55 5.06 4.87
N GLY A 92 -12.34 4.78 3.59
CA GLY A 92 -11.12 4.17 3.08
C GLY A 92 -9.88 5.04 3.33
N GLU A 93 -9.94 6.35 3.04
CA GLU A 93 -8.88 7.30 3.36
C GLU A 93 -8.57 7.34 4.86
N LEU A 94 -9.60 7.29 5.72
CA LEU A 94 -9.44 7.27 7.17
C LEU A 94 -8.78 5.96 7.65
N ILE A 95 -9.21 4.82 7.11
CA ILE A 95 -8.61 3.52 7.38
C ILE A 95 -7.14 3.52 6.96
N GLY A 96 -6.84 3.92 5.73
CA GLY A 96 -5.47 4.01 5.22
C GLY A 96 -4.59 4.96 6.05
N ALA A 97 -5.11 6.13 6.42
CA ALA A 97 -4.44 7.07 7.32
C ALA A 97 -4.18 6.47 8.72
N THR A 98 -5.11 5.66 9.23
CA THR A 98 -4.98 4.97 10.51
C THR A 98 -3.92 3.87 10.44
N CYS A 99 -3.92 3.04 9.39
CA CYS A 99 -2.87 2.06 9.13
C CYS A 99 -1.49 2.72 9.07
N ARG A 100 -1.33 3.80 8.27
CA ARG A 100 -0.08 4.58 8.23
C ARG A 100 0.33 5.14 9.58
N TYR A 101 -0.62 5.64 10.38
CA TYR A 101 -0.33 6.15 11.71
C TYR A 101 0.27 5.06 12.60
N HIS A 102 -0.33 3.88 12.63
CA HIS A 102 0.18 2.76 13.41
C HIS A 102 1.50 2.22 12.88
N LEU A 103 1.69 2.10 11.57
CA LEU A 103 2.98 1.75 10.98
C LEU A 103 4.08 2.73 11.38
N ARG A 104 3.83 4.04 11.34
CA ARG A 104 4.79 5.04 11.83
C ARG A 104 5.10 4.89 13.31
N ARG A 105 4.12 4.48 14.14
CA ARG A 105 4.38 4.22 15.57
C ARG A 105 5.28 3.02 15.79
N LEU A 106 5.16 1.99 14.95
CA LEU A 106 5.99 0.79 15.01
C LEU A 106 7.38 1.01 14.42
N PHE A 107 7.52 1.78 13.34
CA PHE A 107 8.75 1.73 12.55
C PHE A 107 9.57 3.02 12.53
N ASN A 108 9.01 4.16 12.91
CA ASN A 108 9.69 5.46 12.76
C ASN A 108 10.04 6.10 14.11
N PRO A 109 11.07 6.98 14.13
CA PRO A 109 11.39 7.79 15.30
C PRO A 109 10.21 8.69 15.72
N VAL A 110 10.30 9.19 16.95
CA VAL A 110 9.40 10.25 17.41
C VAL A 110 9.62 11.48 16.53
N PRO A 111 8.57 12.02 15.88
CA PRO A 111 8.73 13.21 15.06
C PRO A 111 9.19 14.38 15.94
N PRO A 112 10.09 15.23 15.43
CA PRO A 112 10.56 16.38 16.20
C PRO A 112 9.37 17.28 16.58
N SER A 113 9.42 17.83 17.79
CA SER A 113 8.41 18.80 18.22
C SER A 113 8.58 20.09 17.42
N TYR A 114 7.55 20.48 16.65
CA TYR A 114 7.54 21.74 15.91
C TYR A 114 7.38 22.97 16.82
N THR A 115 7.07 22.77 18.10
CA THR A 115 7.04 23.85 19.09
C THR A 115 8.40 23.94 19.78
N THR A 116 9.02 25.12 19.75
CA THR A 116 10.27 25.36 20.49
C THR A 116 10.04 25.04 21.97
N PRO A 117 10.73 24.04 22.53
CA PRO A 117 10.56 23.69 23.93
C PRO A 117 10.89 24.91 24.79
N SER A 118 10.04 25.21 25.77
CA SER A 118 10.29 26.31 26.72
C SER A 118 10.16 25.79 28.14
N LYS A 119 10.71 26.49 29.13
CA LYS A 119 10.53 26.13 30.55
C LYS A 119 9.06 26.02 30.97
N LYS A 120 8.15 26.74 30.29
CA LYS A 120 6.70 26.70 30.56
C LYS A 120 5.96 25.61 29.78
N HIS A 121 6.56 25.14 28.69
CA HIS A 121 6.02 24.11 27.80
C HIS A 121 7.16 23.16 27.40
N PRO A 122 7.55 22.23 28.28
CA PRO A 122 8.53 21.21 27.92
C PRO A 122 8.01 20.41 26.73
N ALA A 123 8.94 19.91 25.90
CA ALA A 123 8.56 19.01 24.82
C ALA A 123 7.85 17.79 25.44
N PRO A 124 6.68 17.37 24.91
CA PRO A 124 6.05 16.16 25.36
C PRO A 124 6.99 14.99 25.06
N ASP A 125 7.33 14.21 26.09
CA ASP A 125 8.07 12.97 25.92
C ASP A 125 7.13 11.92 25.33
N ASN A 126 7.30 11.67 24.03
CA ASN A 126 6.51 10.68 23.29
C ASN A 126 7.32 9.39 23.05
N SER A 127 8.46 9.20 23.71
CA SER A 127 9.30 8.01 23.54
C SER A 127 8.53 6.72 23.85
N ALA A 128 7.72 6.72 24.90
CA ALA A 128 6.87 5.59 25.28
C ALA A 128 5.72 5.29 24.30
N CYS A 129 5.47 6.15 23.30
CA CYS A 129 4.38 5.98 22.34
C CYS A 129 4.82 5.30 21.04
N ARG A 130 6.11 5.01 20.85
CA ARG A 130 6.67 4.43 19.62
C ARG A 130 7.66 3.30 19.93
N SER A 131 7.87 2.46 18.94
CA SER A 131 8.87 1.40 18.99
C SER A 131 10.28 1.95 18.72
N LYS A 132 11.27 1.14 19.07
CA LYS A 132 12.69 1.38 18.85
C LYS A 132 13.24 0.76 17.54
N ILE A 133 12.39 0.27 16.64
CA ILE A 133 12.86 -0.37 15.39
C ILE A 133 13.80 0.53 14.58
N HIS A 134 13.55 1.84 14.56
CA HIS A 134 14.43 2.80 13.89
C HIS A 134 15.84 2.91 14.49
N GLU A 135 16.03 2.47 15.73
CA GLU A 135 17.35 2.37 16.40
C GLU A 135 18.02 1.01 16.09
N ILE A 136 17.22 -0.01 15.77
CA ILE A 136 17.66 -1.40 15.55
C ILE A 136 18.02 -1.63 14.07
N VAL A 137 17.31 -0.97 13.16
CA VAL A 137 17.41 -1.18 11.72
C VAL A 137 17.99 0.07 11.08
N ALA A 138 19.21 -0.07 10.54
CA ALA A 138 19.79 0.92 9.64
C ALA A 138 19.48 0.57 8.19
N MET A 139 19.04 1.56 7.41
CA MET A 139 18.72 1.42 5.99
C MET A 139 19.73 2.20 5.15
N GLU A 140 20.37 1.53 4.20
CA GLU A 140 21.29 2.14 3.26
C GLU A 140 20.57 2.42 1.93
N ALA A 141 20.44 3.70 1.58
CA ALA A 141 19.91 4.13 0.31
C ALA A 141 21.00 4.09 -0.76
N PRO A 142 20.83 3.37 -1.88
CA PRO A 142 21.89 3.23 -2.88
C PRO A 142 22.09 4.51 -3.72
N ASN A 143 21.11 5.44 -3.78
CA ASN A 143 21.18 6.65 -4.62
C ASN A 143 20.63 7.92 -3.90
N GLY A 144 21.47 8.60 -3.10
CA GLY A 144 21.26 10.00 -2.72
C GLY A 144 20.15 10.33 -1.70
N ARG A 145 20.09 11.62 -1.34
CA ARG A 145 19.32 12.18 -0.20
C ARG A 145 17.79 12.19 -0.35
N ASP A 146 17.25 11.93 -1.55
CA ASP A 146 15.84 12.17 -1.86
C ASP A 146 14.98 10.89 -1.87
N SER A 147 15.33 9.90 -1.04
CA SER A 147 14.55 8.65 -0.92
C SER A 147 13.93 8.52 0.47
N ALA A 148 12.79 7.81 0.58
CA ALA A 148 12.18 7.50 1.89
C ALA A 148 13.15 6.77 2.83
N ALA A 149 14.14 6.06 2.27
CA ALA A 149 15.25 5.46 3.00
C ALA A 149 16.22 6.52 3.55
N ALA A 150 16.55 7.56 2.77
CA ALA A 150 17.37 8.69 3.21
C ALA A 150 16.69 9.54 4.30
N ASP A 151 15.35 9.61 4.29
CA ASP A 151 14.55 10.23 5.35
C ASP A 151 14.42 9.36 6.62
N GLY A 152 14.99 8.15 6.62
CA GLY A 152 14.91 7.20 7.73
C GLY A 152 13.49 6.68 8.03
N SER A 153 12.55 6.81 7.07
CA SER A 153 11.15 6.42 7.27
C SER A 153 10.91 4.98 6.87
N ILE A 154 11.25 4.03 7.75
CA ILE A 154 11.03 2.59 7.54
C ILE A 154 9.56 2.31 7.21
N SER A 155 8.62 2.98 7.88
CA SER A 155 7.18 2.84 7.62
C SER A 155 6.76 3.22 6.19
N SER A 156 7.42 4.20 5.57
CA SER A 156 7.12 4.63 4.20
C SER A 156 7.64 3.60 3.19
N VAL A 157 8.84 3.07 3.42
CA VAL A 157 9.42 1.99 2.61
C VAL A 157 8.56 0.73 2.70
N LEU A 158 8.14 0.35 3.92
CA LEU A 158 7.23 -0.77 4.15
C LEU A 158 5.87 -0.55 3.47
N ASN A 159 5.30 0.65 3.54
CA ASN A 159 4.04 0.97 2.85
C ASN A 159 4.16 0.78 1.33
N SER A 160 5.25 1.28 0.73
CA SER A 160 5.52 1.08 -0.70
C SER A 160 5.77 -0.40 -1.03
N ALA A 161 6.47 -1.15 -0.17
CA ALA A 161 6.65 -2.57 -0.33
C ALA A 161 5.33 -3.35 -0.34
N LEU A 162 4.43 -3.04 0.59
CA LEU A 162 3.10 -3.65 0.64
C LEU A 162 2.29 -3.36 -0.63
N SER A 163 2.34 -2.12 -1.14
CA SER A 163 1.71 -1.73 -2.41
C SER A 163 2.23 -2.56 -3.59
N HIS A 164 3.54 -2.69 -3.76
CA HIS A 164 4.09 -3.49 -4.87
C HIS A 164 3.81 -5.00 -4.72
N VAL A 165 3.80 -5.55 -3.49
CA VAL A 165 3.38 -6.95 -3.27
C VAL A 165 1.92 -7.13 -3.68
N TYR A 166 1.05 -6.20 -3.29
CA TYR A 166 -0.37 -6.25 -3.62
C TYR A 166 -0.61 -6.16 -5.13
N GLU A 167 0.05 -5.22 -5.82
CA GLU A 167 0.00 -5.08 -7.29
C GLU A 167 0.48 -6.35 -8.01
N ALA A 168 1.57 -6.95 -7.55
CA ALA A 168 2.08 -8.20 -8.14
C ALA A 168 1.09 -9.37 -7.98
N ARG A 169 0.41 -9.49 -6.84
CA ARG A 169 -0.65 -10.48 -6.65
C ARG A 169 -1.81 -10.25 -7.62
N ARG A 170 -2.22 -8.99 -7.80
CA ARG A 170 -3.29 -8.62 -8.74
C ARG A 170 -2.93 -8.96 -10.18
N ALA A 171 -1.73 -8.57 -10.61
CA ALA A 171 -1.22 -8.85 -11.95
C ALA A 171 -1.12 -10.36 -12.23
N GLN A 172 -0.69 -11.15 -11.24
CA GLN A 172 -0.67 -12.61 -11.35
C GLN A 172 -2.08 -13.19 -11.57
N GLY A 173 -3.07 -12.71 -10.81
CA GLY A 173 -4.47 -13.11 -11.01
C GLY A 173 -4.96 -12.84 -12.43
N THR A 174 -4.64 -11.66 -12.98
CA THR A 174 -4.99 -11.31 -14.37
C THR A 174 -4.32 -12.23 -15.40
N ILE A 175 -3.04 -12.57 -15.23
CA ILE A 175 -2.34 -13.51 -16.11
C ILE A 175 -3.02 -14.89 -16.08
N GLU A 176 -3.32 -15.39 -14.88
CA GLU A 176 -3.93 -16.71 -14.69
C GLU A 176 -5.34 -16.79 -15.29
N ASP A 177 -6.12 -15.71 -15.18
CA ASP A 177 -7.46 -15.64 -15.74
C ASP A 177 -7.46 -15.52 -17.26
N SER A 178 -6.51 -14.78 -17.85
CA SER A 178 -6.33 -14.74 -19.30
C SER A 178 -5.99 -16.12 -19.87
N ARG A 179 -5.13 -16.89 -19.18
CA ARG A 179 -4.78 -18.26 -19.59
C ARG A 179 -5.95 -19.24 -19.54
N LYS A 180 -6.88 -19.06 -18.59
CA LYS A 180 -8.08 -19.91 -18.48
C LYS A 180 -9.11 -19.63 -19.58
N ARG A 181 -9.10 -18.42 -20.15
CA ARG A 181 -10.07 -17.98 -21.17
C ARG A 181 -9.68 -18.39 -22.59
N GLU A 182 -8.43 -18.77 -22.83
CA GLU A 182 -8.06 -19.35 -24.12
C GLU A 182 -8.74 -20.71 -24.29
N PRO A 183 -9.60 -20.90 -25.31
CA PRO A 183 -10.28 -22.16 -25.53
C PRO A 183 -9.24 -23.23 -25.81
N SER A 184 -9.18 -24.22 -24.93
CA SER A 184 -8.30 -25.37 -24.99
C SER A 184 -8.71 -26.32 -26.13
N ASP A 185 -8.60 -25.88 -27.37
CA ASP A 185 -8.53 -26.76 -28.52
C ASP A 185 -7.09 -27.27 -28.63
N LEU A 186 -6.76 -28.28 -27.82
CA LEU A 186 -5.73 -29.33 -28.02
C LEU A 186 -5.21 -29.87 -26.67
N ASN A 187 -5.79 -30.99 -26.23
CA ASN A 187 -5.20 -32.12 -25.49
C ASN A 187 -3.77 -31.97 -24.90
N SER A 188 -3.51 -30.99 -24.06
CA SER A 188 -2.34 -31.01 -23.16
C SER A 188 -2.80 -30.70 -21.74
N SER A 189 -3.20 -31.77 -21.05
CA SER A 189 -3.45 -31.77 -19.62
C SER A 189 -2.12 -31.65 -18.88
N THR A 190 -1.59 -30.44 -18.83
CA THR A 190 -0.56 -30.04 -17.87
C THR A 190 -0.98 -28.69 -17.31
N LEU A 191 -1.85 -28.73 -16.31
CA LEU A 191 -2.05 -27.63 -15.36
C LEU A 191 -0.68 -27.30 -14.77
N LEU A 192 0.00 -26.30 -15.33
CA LEU A 192 1.22 -25.77 -14.74
C LEU A 192 0.84 -25.08 -13.42
N PRO A 193 1.61 -25.29 -12.34
CA PRO A 193 1.32 -24.70 -11.05
C PRO A 193 1.28 -23.17 -11.13
N PRO A 194 0.52 -22.51 -10.23
CA PRO A 194 0.63 -21.06 -10.04
C PRO A 194 2.09 -20.79 -9.65
N THR A 195 2.71 -19.80 -10.28
CA THR A 195 4.18 -19.61 -10.34
C THR A 195 4.92 -20.68 -11.15
N ASN A 196 4.83 -20.65 -12.48
CA ASN A 196 5.97 -21.12 -13.27
C ASN A 196 7.02 -20.00 -13.25
N PRO A 197 8.12 -20.10 -12.48
CA PRO A 197 9.18 -19.09 -12.47
C PRO A 197 9.89 -18.91 -13.82
N ASP A 198 9.65 -19.83 -14.76
CA ASP A 198 10.11 -19.74 -16.14
C ASP A 198 9.07 -19.09 -17.07
N ALA A 199 7.97 -18.56 -16.54
CA ALA A 199 6.98 -17.82 -17.32
C ALA A 199 7.64 -16.57 -17.93
N SER A 200 7.71 -16.54 -19.25
CA SER A 200 8.13 -15.37 -20.00
C SER A 200 7.15 -14.22 -19.77
N PHE A 201 7.64 -13.07 -19.31
CA PHE A 201 6.86 -11.82 -19.25
C PHE A 201 6.67 -11.17 -20.63
N CYS A 202 7.35 -11.66 -21.67
CA CYS A 202 7.05 -11.32 -23.07
C CYS A 202 5.92 -12.22 -23.56
N VAL A 203 4.67 -11.83 -23.33
CA VAL A 203 3.49 -12.60 -23.79
C VAL A 203 3.21 -12.28 -25.26
N SER A 204 3.38 -11.02 -25.68
CA SER A 204 3.07 -10.61 -27.05
C SER A 204 4.09 -11.16 -28.07
N ALA A 205 3.59 -11.47 -29.28
CA ALA A 205 4.43 -11.88 -30.39
C ALA A 205 5.41 -10.77 -30.81
N VAL A 206 5.06 -9.50 -30.56
CA VAL A 206 5.89 -8.34 -30.86
C VAL A 206 7.09 -8.27 -29.91
N SER A 207 6.88 -8.41 -28.60
CA SER A 207 7.97 -8.48 -27.60
C SER A 207 8.93 -9.64 -27.85
N GLN A 208 8.41 -10.75 -28.36
CA GLN A 208 9.25 -11.91 -28.72
C GLN A 208 10.13 -11.61 -29.95
N ARG A 209 9.58 -10.96 -30.98
CA ARG A 209 10.27 -10.65 -32.25
C ARG A 209 11.18 -9.41 -32.18
N GLY A 210 10.82 -8.40 -31.39
CA GLY A 210 11.53 -7.12 -31.35
C GLY A 210 11.29 -6.23 -32.58
N ALA A 211 12.17 -5.24 -32.78
CA ALA A 211 12.03 -4.23 -33.83
C ALA A 211 12.55 -4.66 -35.22
N GLU A 212 12.56 -5.96 -35.51
CA GLU A 212 13.21 -6.51 -36.72
C GLU A 212 12.36 -6.36 -37.99
N ASN A 213 11.03 -6.32 -37.87
CA ASN A 213 10.10 -6.38 -39.01
C ASN A 213 9.57 -5.02 -39.49
N GLY A 214 10.15 -3.91 -39.02
CA GLY A 214 9.77 -2.56 -39.45
C GLY A 214 9.32 -1.65 -38.31
N PRO A 215 8.63 -0.54 -38.64
CA PRO A 215 8.01 0.34 -37.66
C PRO A 215 6.94 -0.41 -36.86
N LEU A 216 6.83 -0.11 -35.57
CA LEU A 216 5.78 -0.67 -34.71
C LEU A 216 4.48 0.08 -34.99
N SER A 217 3.37 -0.65 -35.09
CA SER A 217 2.04 -0.04 -35.01
C SER A 217 1.77 0.49 -33.60
N ASP A 218 0.64 1.16 -33.41
CA ASP A 218 0.20 1.60 -32.08
C ASP A 218 -0.25 0.39 -31.24
N ASP A 219 -0.93 -0.58 -31.84
CA ASP A 219 -1.30 -1.85 -31.19
C ASP A 219 -0.05 -2.64 -30.75
N ASP A 220 0.96 -2.72 -31.62
CA ASP A 220 2.25 -3.36 -31.31
C ASP A 220 2.96 -2.66 -30.14
N LEU A 221 2.83 -1.33 -30.06
CA LEU A 221 3.40 -0.55 -28.97
C LEU A 221 2.67 -0.85 -27.66
N GLU A 222 1.33 -0.84 -27.66
CA GLU A 222 0.52 -1.12 -26.47
C GLU A 222 0.83 -2.50 -25.88
N ASP A 223 0.91 -3.53 -26.73
CA ASP A 223 1.31 -4.89 -26.36
C ASP A 223 2.69 -4.94 -25.68
N VAL A 224 3.67 -4.26 -26.27
CA VAL A 224 5.04 -4.22 -25.72
C VAL A 224 5.09 -3.44 -24.41
N LEU A 225 4.34 -2.35 -24.29
CA LEU A 225 4.27 -1.57 -23.05
C LEU A 225 3.62 -2.38 -21.92
N SER A 226 2.57 -3.14 -22.22
CA SER A 226 1.92 -4.05 -21.27
C SER A 226 2.88 -5.14 -20.77
N ASP A 227 3.66 -5.77 -21.67
CA ASP A 227 4.69 -6.75 -21.29
C ASP A 227 5.79 -6.14 -20.40
N ILE A 228 6.21 -4.90 -20.71
CA ILE A 228 7.21 -4.16 -19.91
C ILE A 228 6.67 -3.84 -18.52
N GLU A 229 5.44 -3.32 -18.43
CA GLU A 229 4.78 -2.99 -17.18
C GLU A 229 4.62 -4.23 -16.31
N LEU A 230 4.16 -5.34 -16.88
CA LEU A 230 4.00 -6.61 -16.19
C LEU A 230 5.33 -7.13 -15.61
N ALA A 231 6.41 -7.07 -16.40
CA ALA A 231 7.74 -7.44 -15.93
C ALA A 231 8.22 -6.53 -14.78
N HIS A 232 7.93 -5.23 -14.86
CA HIS A 232 8.27 -4.28 -13.80
C HIS A 232 7.46 -4.51 -12.51
N VAL A 233 6.15 -4.76 -12.60
CA VAL A 233 5.29 -5.10 -11.46
C VAL A 233 5.79 -6.37 -10.78
N ALA A 234 6.10 -7.42 -11.55
CA ALA A 234 6.64 -8.66 -11.00
C ALA A 234 8.01 -8.47 -10.31
N LEU A 235 8.90 -7.69 -10.93
CA LEU A 235 10.19 -7.33 -10.37
C LEU A 235 10.05 -6.56 -9.05
N ALA A 236 9.14 -5.58 -9.02
CA ALA A 236 8.85 -4.75 -7.85
C ALA A 236 8.31 -5.59 -6.69
N GLY A 237 7.30 -6.42 -6.96
CA GLY A 237 6.69 -7.29 -5.97
C GLY A 237 7.67 -8.30 -5.38
N ALA A 238 8.56 -8.88 -6.21
CA ALA A 238 9.58 -9.81 -5.73
C ALA A 238 10.58 -9.15 -4.77
N LYS A 239 11.13 -7.99 -5.14
CA LYS A 239 12.04 -7.22 -4.28
C LYS A 239 11.36 -6.71 -3.01
N ALA A 240 10.10 -6.29 -3.12
CA ALA A 240 9.29 -5.88 -1.99
C ALA A 240 9.06 -7.01 -0.99
N ALA A 241 8.69 -8.20 -1.47
CA ALA A 241 8.52 -9.39 -0.65
C ALA A 241 9.81 -9.77 0.09
N GLN A 242 10.96 -9.71 -0.61
CA GLN A 242 12.27 -9.95 -0.02
C GLN A 242 12.58 -8.91 1.06
N PHE A 243 12.36 -7.62 0.79
CA PHE A 243 12.55 -6.54 1.76
C PHE A 243 11.71 -6.77 3.03
N ILE A 244 10.42 -7.05 2.88
CA ILE A 244 9.52 -7.30 4.02
C ILE A 244 10.00 -8.52 4.82
N CYS A 245 10.36 -9.62 4.15
CA CYS A 245 10.89 -10.81 4.82
C CYS A 245 12.17 -10.52 5.60
N ASN A 246 13.10 -9.76 5.02
CA ASN A 246 14.36 -9.40 5.65
C ASN A 246 14.12 -8.47 6.85
N LEU A 247 13.26 -7.46 6.71
CA LEU A 247 12.92 -6.53 7.79
C LEU A 247 12.29 -7.26 8.97
N MET A 248 11.36 -8.17 8.71
CA MET A 248 10.62 -8.89 9.75
C MET A 248 11.45 -9.99 10.44
N LYS A 249 12.50 -10.49 9.78
CA LYS A 249 13.48 -11.42 10.36
C LYS A 249 14.65 -10.73 11.04
N TRP A 250 14.73 -9.40 10.94
CA TRP A 250 15.82 -8.64 11.53
C TRP A 250 15.88 -8.85 13.05
N PRO A 251 17.06 -9.14 13.62
CA PRO A 251 17.20 -9.34 15.05
C PRO A 251 16.59 -8.18 15.85
N GLY A 252 15.77 -8.50 16.85
CA GLY A 252 15.12 -7.49 17.70
C GLY A 252 13.85 -6.84 17.13
N VAL A 253 13.59 -6.89 15.83
CA VAL A 253 12.38 -6.27 15.23
C VAL A 253 11.09 -6.89 15.78
N VAL A 254 11.01 -8.22 15.82
CA VAL A 254 9.82 -8.92 16.35
C VAL A 254 9.57 -8.54 17.81
N GLY A 255 10.62 -8.52 18.64
CA GLY A 255 10.53 -8.10 20.05
C GLY A 255 10.06 -6.66 20.19
N ALA A 256 10.65 -5.73 19.45
CA ALA A 256 10.30 -4.31 19.50
C ALA A 256 8.86 -4.02 19.02
N VAL A 257 8.33 -4.82 18.08
CA VAL A 257 6.92 -4.78 17.68
C VAL A 257 6.02 -5.28 18.81
N SER A 258 6.34 -6.43 19.41
CA SER A 258 5.60 -6.98 20.54
C SER A 258 5.56 -6.01 21.73
N ASP A 259 6.68 -5.40 22.09
CA ASP A 259 6.79 -4.41 23.17
C ASP A 259 5.93 -3.17 22.91
N SER A 260 5.67 -2.87 21.64
CA SER A 260 4.84 -1.73 21.21
C SER A 260 3.34 -2.07 21.10
N GLY A 261 2.93 -3.27 21.54
CA GLY A 261 1.54 -3.73 21.51
C GLY A 261 1.17 -4.58 20.30
N GLY A 262 2.14 -4.96 19.46
CA GLY A 262 1.96 -5.87 18.34
C GLY A 262 1.17 -5.30 17.15
N TRP A 263 0.63 -6.20 16.32
CA TRP A 263 -0.07 -5.89 15.07
C TRP A 263 -1.58 -5.70 15.20
N ALA A 264 -2.16 -6.07 16.35
CA ALA A 264 -3.61 -6.15 16.54
C ALA A 264 -4.35 -4.85 16.18
N CYS A 265 -3.79 -3.67 16.49
CA CYS A 265 -4.43 -2.40 16.12
C CYS A 265 -4.49 -2.20 14.60
N ILE A 266 -3.45 -2.60 13.86
CA ILE A 266 -3.40 -2.50 12.40
C ILE A 266 -4.33 -3.54 11.80
N GLU A 267 -4.24 -4.80 12.25
CA GLU A 267 -5.05 -5.91 11.76
C GLU A 267 -6.54 -5.62 11.89
N ASN A 268 -6.99 -5.19 13.06
CA ASN A 268 -8.40 -4.83 13.30
C ASN A 268 -8.90 -3.74 12.35
N VAL A 269 -8.05 -2.77 11.98
CA VAL A 269 -8.42 -1.67 11.10
C VAL A 269 -8.33 -2.08 9.62
N ALA A 270 -7.32 -2.85 9.25
CA ALA A 270 -7.13 -3.38 7.90
C ALA A 270 -8.25 -4.36 7.51
N CYS A 271 -8.73 -5.19 8.45
CA CYS A 271 -9.88 -6.09 8.25
C CYS A 271 -11.13 -5.34 7.76
N LEU A 272 -11.31 -4.08 8.19
CA LEU A 272 -12.45 -3.28 7.76
C LEU A 272 -12.47 -3.08 6.25
N ILE A 273 -11.31 -3.02 5.57
CA ILE A 273 -11.25 -2.86 4.11
C ILE A 273 -12.04 -3.98 3.41
N ASN A 274 -11.88 -5.23 3.86
CA ASN A 274 -12.61 -6.37 3.32
C ASN A 274 -14.07 -6.40 3.81
N GLU A 275 -14.30 -6.20 5.10
CA GLU A 275 -15.65 -6.26 5.70
C GLU A 275 -16.62 -5.24 5.09
N VAL A 276 -16.07 -4.11 4.62
CA VAL A 276 -16.84 -3.03 4.01
C VAL A 276 -16.55 -2.84 2.51
N ASP A 277 -15.89 -3.82 1.89
CA ASP A 277 -15.68 -3.89 0.44
C ASP A 277 -15.04 -2.61 -0.14
N LEU A 278 -14.00 -2.10 0.50
CA LEU A 278 -13.39 -0.83 0.10
C LEU A 278 -12.28 -0.97 -0.94
N GLU A 279 -11.87 -2.19 -1.26
CA GLU A 279 -10.74 -2.48 -2.16
C GLU A 279 -10.84 -1.76 -3.51
N GLU A 280 -12.00 -1.83 -4.17
CA GLU A 280 -12.23 -1.17 -5.46
C GLU A 280 -12.48 0.34 -5.34
N VAL A 281 -12.84 0.82 -4.14
CA VAL A 281 -13.18 2.23 -3.90
C VAL A 281 -11.94 3.08 -3.63
N ILE A 282 -10.93 2.51 -2.99
CA ILE A 282 -9.68 3.18 -2.61
C ILE A 282 -8.48 2.39 -3.15
N PRO A 283 -8.29 2.32 -4.47
CA PRO A 283 -7.23 1.51 -5.07
C PRO A 283 -5.83 1.88 -4.55
N ASP A 284 -5.59 3.16 -4.24
CA ASP A 284 -4.32 3.66 -3.70
C ASP A 284 -4.00 3.17 -2.27
N GLU A 285 -5.00 2.64 -1.56
CA GLU A 285 -4.91 2.19 -0.16
C GLU A 285 -5.26 0.71 0.01
N ALA A 286 -5.66 0.05 -1.08
CA ALA A 286 -6.13 -1.34 -1.09
C ALA A 286 -5.08 -2.33 -0.56
N HIS A 287 -3.79 -2.02 -0.73
CA HIS A 287 -2.69 -2.84 -0.24
C HIS A 287 -2.67 -3.02 1.28
N PHE A 288 -3.34 -2.16 2.05
CA PHE A 288 -3.48 -2.37 3.49
C PHE A 288 -4.30 -3.61 3.84
N LEU A 289 -5.08 -4.17 2.91
CA LEU A 289 -5.74 -5.46 3.09
C LEU A 289 -4.74 -6.57 3.45
N LEU A 290 -3.51 -6.49 2.95
CA LEU A 290 -2.43 -7.44 3.30
C LEU A 290 -2.12 -7.46 4.81
N LEU A 291 -2.43 -6.38 5.53
CA LEU A 291 -2.19 -6.26 6.97
C LEU A 291 -3.36 -6.73 7.82
N SER A 292 -4.41 -7.33 7.23
CA SER A 292 -5.54 -7.89 7.99
C SER A 292 -5.16 -9.11 8.84
N ASP A 293 -4.17 -9.88 8.39
CA ASP A 293 -3.54 -10.97 9.14
C ASP A 293 -2.04 -10.99 8.81
N VAL A 294 -1.24 -10.35 9.66
CA VAL A 294 0.20 -10.20 9.41
C VAL A 294 0.91 -11.55 9.55
N ALA A 295 0.43 -12.45 10.41
CA ALA A 295 1.01 -13.77 10.57
C ALA A 295 0.81 -14.62 9.30
N ALA A 296 -0.39 -14.59 8.71
CA ALA A 296 -0.68 -15.25 7.44
C ALA A 296 0.14 -14.63 6.29
N LEU A 297 0.18 -13.30 6.20
CA LEU A 297 1.01 -12.59 5.22
C LEU A 297 2.48 -13.05 5.31
N MET A 298 3.05 -13.06 6.50
CA MET A 298 4.46 -13.45 6.68
C MET A 298 4.69 -14.92 6.35
N LYS A 299 3.75 -15.81 6.67
CA LYS A 299 3.85 -17.22 6.31
C LYS A 299 3.88 -17.40 4.79
N GLU A 300 2.98 -16.72 4.08
CA GLU A 300 2.87 -16.73 2.62
C GLU A 300 4.14 -16.15 1.97
N LEU A 301 4.56 -14.94 2.37
CA LEU A 301 5.77 -14.33 1.81
C LEU A 301 7.01 -15.19 2.02
N ASN A 302 7.12 -15.88 3.16
CA ASN A 302 8.23 -16.79 3.42
C ASN A 302 8.17 -18.08 2.60
N SER A 303 6.98 -18.67 2.39
CA SER A 303 6.84 -19.84 1.53
C SER A 303 7.15 -19.52 0.08
N ASP A 304 6.80 -18.31 -0.35
CA ASP A 304 6.86 -17.89 -1.74
C ASP A 304 8.18 -17.19 -2.08
N LEU A 305 9.02 -16.88 -1.09
CA LEU A 305 10.30 -16.21 -1.28
C LEU A 305 11.21 -16.88 -2.34
N PRO A 306 11.35 -18.22 -2.40
CA PRO A 306 12.12 -18.86 -3.46
C PRO A 306 11.53 -18.63 -4.86
N ALA A 307 10.19 -18.57 -4.98
CA ALA A 307 9.52 -18.27 -6.25
C ALA A 307 9.68 -16.79 -6.62
N ALA A 308 9.59 -15.89 -5.64
CA ALA A 308 9.83 -14.46 -5.82
C ALA A 308 11.25 -14.17 -6.34
N ILE A 309 12.28 -14.79 -5.77
CA ILE A 309 13.69 -14.64 -6.23
C ILE A 309 13.84 -15.10 -7.70
N LYS A 310 13.19 -16.21 -8.07
CA LYS A 310 13.22 -16.67 -9.47
C LYS A 310 12.45 -15.71 -10.39
N SER A 311 11.31 -15.20 -9.93
CA SER A 311 10.51 -14.20 -10.65
C SER A 311 11.31 -12.91 -10.89
N GLU A 312 12.06 -12.44 -9.89
CA GLU A 312 12.99 -11.31 -10.02
C GLU A 312 14.01 -11.54 -11.14
N ALA A 313 14.66 -12.70 -11.14
CA ALA A 313 15.65 -13.06 -12.15
C ALA A 313 15.03 -13.20 -13.55
N ALA A 314 13.83 -13.76 -13.66
CA ALA A 314 13.09 -13.86 -14.92
C ALA A 314 12.66 -12.49 -15.45
N ALA A 315 12.14 -11.61 -14.60
CA ALA A 315 11.71 -10.26 -14.97
C ALA A 315 12.91 -9.41 -15.40
N THR A 316 14.01 -9.48 -14.65
CA THR A 316 15.27 -8.79 -15.01
C THR A 316 15.81 -9.27 -16.35
N ARG A 317 15.81 -10.58 -16.62
CA ARG A 317 16.19 -11.12 -17.93
C ARG A 317 15.28 -10.61 -19.04
N CYS A 318 13.96 -10.64 -18.83
CA CYS A 318 12.97 -10.14 -19.77
C CYS A 318 13.22 -8.67 -20.15
N LEU A 319 13.36 -7.79 -19.17
CA LEU A 319 13.61 -6.36 -19.39
C LEU A 319 14.91 -6.12 -20.16
N ASN A 320 15.97 -6.87 -19.82
CA ASN A 320 17.24 -6.82 -20.55
C ASN A 320 17.12 -7.34 -22.00
N ASP A 321 16.30 -8.36 -22.23
CA ASP A 321 16.04 -8.89 -23.56
C ASP A 321 15.26 -7.87 -24.41
N LEU A 322 14.22 -7.26 -23.86
CA LEU A 322 13.46 -6.18 -24.50
C LEU A 322 14.36 -4.99 -24.83
N TRP A 323 15.21 -4.57 -23.89
CA TRP A 323 16.20 -3.52 -24.12
C TRP A 323 17.11 -3.81 -25.32
N ARG A 324 17.56 -5.06 -25.46
CA ARG A 324 18.40 -5.51 -26.58
C ARG A 324 17.61 -5.59 -27.89
N LYS A 325 16.44 -6.23 -27.88
CA LYS A 325 15.57 -6.45 -29.06
C LYS A 325 15.09 -5.14 -29.67
N PHE A 326 14.72 -4.16 -28.86
CA PHE A 326 14.32 -2.82 -29.31
C PHE A 326 15.51 -1.85 -29.47
N LYS A 327 16.73 -2.36 -29.33
CA LYS A 327 18.00 -1.65 -29.54
C LYS A 327 18.11 -0.35 -28.75
N CYS A 328 17.49 -0.26 -27.57
CA CYS A 328 17.33 0.97 -26.79
C CYS A 328 18.65 1.70 -26.50
N GLY A 329 19.75 0.97 -26.31
CA GLY A 329 21.09 1.55 -26.10
C GLY A 329 21.81 2.05 -27.36
N LYS A 330 21.30 1.76 -28.57
CA LYS A 330 21.97 2.07 -29.86
C LYS A 330 21.06 2.85 -30.82
N GLN A 331 20.00 3.48 -30.32
CA GLN A 331 19.04 4.20 -31.18
C GLN A 331 19.67 5.48 -31.74
N SER A 332 19.79 5.55 -33.07
CA SER A 332 20.19 6.78 -33.77
C SER A 332 18.99 7.72 -33.94
N ALA A 333 19.25 9.03 -34.10
CA ALA A 333 18.18 9.99 -34.40
C ALA A 333 17.39 9.62 -35.67
N ALA A 334 18.04 9.01 -36.67
CA ALA A 334 17.37 8.53 -37.88
C ALA A 334 16.45 7.33 -37.60
N SER A 335 16.86 6.43 -36.70
CA SER A 335 16.03 5.29 -36.27
C SER A 335 14.78 5.77 -35.54
N LEU A 336 14.92 6.73 -34.62
CA LEU A 336 13.79 7.32 -33.88
C LEU A 336 12.84 8.10 -34.78
N ARG A 337 13.35 8.80 -35.81
CA ARG A 337 12.49 9.47 -36.79
C ARG A 337 11.66 8.49 -37.63
N ARG A 338 12.21 7.30 -37.91
CA ARG A 338 11.52 6.25 -38.68
C ARG A 338 10.54 5.44 -37.84
N ASN A 339 10.81 5.31 -36.54
CA ASN A 339 9.96 4.61 -35.59
C ASN A 339 10.00 5.34 -34.23
N PRO A 340 9.13 6.35 -34.01
CA PRO A 340 9.12 7.14 -32.78
C PRO A 340 8.73 6.31 -31.55
N ASN A 341 7.98 5.22 -31.73
CA ASN A 341 7.52 4.32 -30.67
C ASN A 341 8.69 3.65 -29.94
N LEU A 342 9.84 3.47 -30.60
CA LEU A 342 11.09 3.03 -29.97
C LEU A 342 11.61 3.97 -28.88
N GLY A 343 11.32 5.26 -29.01
CA GLY A 343 11.65 6.27 -28.00
C GLY A 343 10.79 6.09 -26.75
N VAL A 344 9.49 5.81 -26.92
CA VAL A 344 8.56 5.56 -25.81
C VAL A 344 8.97 4.32 -25.03
N ILE A 345 9.20 3.20 -25.73
CA ILE A 345 9.67 1.93 -25.11
C ILE A 345 10.94 2.17 -24.29
N ARG A 346 11.91 2.91 -24.85
CA ARG A 346 13.15 3.24 -24.15
C ARG A 346 12.89 4.03 -22.88
N THR A 347 12.04 5.06 -22.92
CA THR A 347 11.70 5.89 -21.76
C THR A 347 11.09 5.03 -20.65
N ILE A 348 10.09 4.21 -20.96
CA ILE A 348 9.40 3.38 -19.98
C ILE A 348 10.34 2.34 -19.35
N LEU A 349 11.20 1.68 -20.14
CA LEU A 349 12.21 0.75 -19.60
C LEU A 349 13.20 1.41 -18.63
N VAL A 350 13.56 2.69 -18.87
CA VAL A 350 14.46 3.43 -17.97
C VAL A 350 13.71 3.89 -16.72
N GLU A 351 12.54 4.50 -16.89
CA GLU A 351 11.73 5.03 -15.77
C GLU A 351 11.33 3.92 -14.81
N GLY A 352 10.91 2.76 -15.33
CA GLY A 352 10.61 1.59 -14.51
C GLY A 352 11.75 1.25 -13.57
N ASN A 353 12.98 1.10 -14.07
CA ASN A 353 14.14 0.74 -13.23
C ASN A 353 14.40 1.67 -12.04
N THR A 354 14.00 2.96 -12.13
CA THR A 354 14.20 3.92 -11.03
C THR A 354 13.19 3.77 -9.89
N LYS A 355 12.05 3.14 -10.14
CA LYS A 355 10.96 2.99 -9.15
C LYS A 355 11.17 1.83 -8.15
N PHE A 356 12.17 0.97 -8.37
CA PHE A 356 12.28 -0.34 -7.72
C PHE A 356 13.55 -0.52 -6.88
N ILE A 357 13.84 0.49 -6.06
CA ILE A 357 15.03 0.52 -5.21
C ILE A 357 14.59 0.49 -3.75
N TYR A 358 14.63 -0.70 -3.15
CA TYR A 358 14.52 -0.85 -1.71
C TYR A 358 15.89 -0.65 -1.06
N PRO A 359 15.95 -0.03 0.13
CA PRO A 359 17.20 0.06 0.87
C PRO A 359 17.69 -1.33 1.30
N THR A 360 19.01 -1.44 1.40
CA THR A 360 19.62 -2.61 2.03
C THR A 360 19.59 -2.39 3.54
N LEU A 361 19.31 -3.45 4.30
CA LEU A 361 19.39 -3.41 5.76
C LEU A 361 20.86 -3.63 6.15
N ALA A 362 21.47 -2.70 6.88
CA ALA A 362 22.90 -2.74 7.21
C ALA A 362 23.17 -3.89 8.18
N VAL A 363 24.13 -4.77 7.88
CA VAL A 363 24.46 -5.98 8.65
C VAL A 363 24.45 -5.68 10.16
N PRO A 364 23.78 -6.49 11.00
CA PRO A 364 23.80 -6.27 12.44
C PRO A 364 25.27 -6.19 12.88
N GLU A 365 25.64 -5.17 13.65
CA GLU A 365 26.91 -5.20 14.34
C GLU A 365 26.88 -6.48 15.18
N ASP A 366 27.73 -7.46 14.83
CA ASP A 366 27.97 -8.60 15.70
C ASP A 366 28.33 -7.95 17.02
N SER A 367 27.50 -8.16 18.05
CA SER A 367 27.87 -7.76 19.40
C SER A 367 29.19 -8.47 19.62
N GLU A 368 30.30 -7.71 19.57
CA GLU A 368 31.59 -8.20 20.02
C GLU A 368 31.27 -8.76 21.39
N ASP A 369 31.19 -10.10 21.48
CA ASP A 369 31.03 -10.77 22.74
C ASP A 369 32.21 -10.24 23.54
N GLU A 370 31.93 -9.35 24.49
CA GLU A 370 32.87 -8.97 25.52
C GLU A 370 33.14 -10.29 26.23
N GLU A 371 34.13 -11.03 25.72
CA GLU A 371 34.80 -12.10 26.43
C GLU A 371 35.34 -11.41 27.68
N GLU A 372 34.52 -11.41 28.73
CA GLU A 372 34.96 -11.13 30.09
C GLU A 372 36.08 -12.15 30.37
N GLU A 373 37.32 -11.72 30.12
CA GLU A 373 38.51 -12.39 30.62
C GLU A 373 38.41 -12.38 32.16
N GLU A 374 37.91 -13.47 32.74
CA GLU A 374 38.02 -13.80 34.18
C GLU A 374 39.45 -14.13 34.60
#